data_AF-A0A8C7BN74-F1
#
_entry.id   AF-A0A8C7BN74-F1
#
_cell.length_a   1.000
_cell.length_b   1.000
_cell.length_c   1.000
_cell.angle_alpha   90.00
_cell.angle_beta   90.00
_cell.angle_gamma   90.00
#
_symmetry.space_group_name_H-M   'P 1'
#
loop_
_entity.id
_entity.type
_entity.pdbx_description
1 polymer ?
#
loop_
_entity_poly.entity_id
_entity_poly.type
_entity_poly.pdbx_seq_one_letter_code
_entity_poly.pdbx_strand_id
1 'polypeptide(L)' 'MTLSEMASLLGLPVRKDGKWQLFKTSATKGIGLDEAMEGFTGTLKSRQSFNHICTSVMKNISHFFLEMC' A
#
# COMPACT_ATOMS: atom_id res chain seq x y z
N MET A 1 10.32 -0.13 -16.61
CA MET A 1 9.83 0.93 -15.72
C MET A 1 10.49 0.78 -14.36
N THR A 2 11.16 1.83 -13.90
CA THR A 2 11.87 1.85 -12.61
C THR A 2 10.99 2.46 -11.52
N LEU A 3 11.32 2.18 -10.26
CA LEU A 3 10.55 2.69 -9.11
C LEU A 3 10.60 4.22 -9.00
N SER A 4 11.72 4.84 -9.42
CA SER A 4 11.88 6.30 -9.39
C SER A 4 11.00 6.99 -10.43
N GLU A 5 10.90 6.41 -11.62
CA GLU A 5 9.98 6.89 -12.67
C GLU A 5 8.52 6.75 -12.23
N MET A 6 8.16 5.62 -11.63
CA MET A 6 6.82 5.41 -11.06
C MET A 6 6.49 6.41 -9.95
N ALA A 7 7.42 6.65 -9.02
CA ALA A 7 7.23 7.62 -7.95
C ALA A 7 6.98 9.03 -8.48
N SER A 8 7.72 9.41 -9.53
CA SER A 8 7.57 10.71 -10.18
C SER A 8 6.22 10.85 -10.89
N LEU A 9 5.79 9.81 -11.62
CA LEU A 9 4.48 9.79 -12.31
C LEU A 9 3.30 9.84 -11.35
N LEU A 10 3.44 9.20 -10.18
CA LEU A 10 2.42 9.19 -9.13
C LEU A 10 2.47 10.44 -8.23
N GLY A 11 3.40 11.38 -8.47
CA GLY A 11 3.54 12.60 -7.69
C GLY A 11 3.92 12.37 -6.22
N LEU A 12 4.52 11.22 -5.88
CA LEU A 12 4.86 10.88 -4.50
C LEU A 12 5.89 11.82 -3.87
N PRO A 13 6.93 12.30 -4.58
CA PRO A 13 7.89 13.27 -4.02
C PRO A 13 7.26 14.60 -3.60
N VAL A 14 6.09 14.96 -4.18
CA VAL A 14 5.37 16.21 -3.89
C VAL A 14 4.52 16.09 -2.63
N ARG A 15 4.14 14.87 -2.23
CA ARG A 15 3.43 14.60 -0.97
C ARG A 15 4.37 14.72 0.22
N LYS A 16 4.41 15.92 0.82
CA LYS A 16 5.16 16.20 2.06
C LYS A 16 4.52 15.57 3.29
N ASP A 17 3.21 15.34 3.26
CA ASP A 17 2.44 14.81 4.39
C ASP A 17 2.14 13.31 4.18
N GLY A 18 3.11 12.46 4.51
CA GLY A 18 2.94 11.01 4.48
C GLY A 18 4.23 10.25 4.22
N LYS A 19 4.42 9.12 4.91
CA LYS A 19 5.46 8.15 4.53
C LYS A 19 4.89 7.29 3.40
N TRP A 20 5.59 7.25 2.27
CA TRP A 20 5.25 6.39 1.14
C TRP A 20 6.40 5.44 0.84
N GLN A 21 6.06 4.27 0.30
CA GLN A 21 6.99 3.24 -0.13
C GLN A 21 6.38 2.57 -1.37
N LEU A 22 7.21 2.18 -2.34
CA LEU A 22 6.78 1.45 -3.53
C LEU A 22 7.37 0.03 -3.48
N PHE A 23 6.52 -0.96 -3.71
CA PHE A 23 6.89 -2.36 -3.77
C PHE A 23 6.65 -2.88 -5.18
N LYS A 24 7.59 -3.67 -5.71
CA LYS A 24 7.36 -4.38 -6.98
C LYS A 24 6.49 -5.59 -6.68
N THR A 25 5.27 -5.59 -7.23
CA THR A 25 4.32 -6.69 -7.00
C THR A 25 3.81 -7.27 -8.32
N SER A 26 3.28 -8.49 -8.26
CA SER A 26 2.55 -9.10 -9.36
C SER A 26 1.34 -9.83 -8.81
N ALA A 27 0.15 -9.28 -9.05
CA ALA A 27 -1.12 -9.84 -8.56
C ALA A 27 -1.40 -11.22 -9.15
N THR A 28 -1.14 -11.42 -10.45
CA THR A 28 -1.41 -12.69 -11.14
C THR A 28 -0.40 -13.80 -10.80
N LYS A 29 0.79 -13.43 -10.30
CA LYS A 29 1.82 -14.37 -9.88
C LYS A 29 1.92 -14.53 -8.37
N GLY A 30 1.15 -13.75 -7.61
CA GLY A 30 1.18 -13.74 -6.15
C GLY A 30 2.52 -13.26 -5.56
N ILE A 31 3.24 -12.37 -6.23
CA ILE A 31 4.59 -11.94 -5.81
C ILE A 31 4.52 -10.55 -5.14
N GLY A 32 5.20 -10.39 -4.00
CA GLY A 32 5.52 -9.10 -3.36
C GLY A 32 4.38 -8.47 -2.56
N LEU A 33 3.23 -9.14 -2.45
CA LEU A 33 2.11 -8.68 -1.62
C LEU A 33 2.43 -8.82 -0.14
N ASP A 34 3.07 -9.92 0.25
CA ASP A 34 3.56 -10.20 1.60
C ASP A 34 4.56 -9.14 2.07
N GLU A 35 5.56 -8.84 1.25
CA GLU A 35 6.56 -7.80 1.53
C GLU A 35 5.90 -6.41 1.68
N ALA A 36 4.95 -6.08 0.81
CA ALA A 36 4.22 -4.82 0.88
C ALA A 36 3.37 -4.72 2.17
N MET A 37 2.71 -5.82 2.56
CA MET A 37 1.91 -5.90 3.78
C MET A 37 2.77 -5.82 5.04
N GLU A 38 3.96 -6.43 5.04
CA GLU A 38 4.92 -6.29 6.15
C GLU A 38 5.41 -4.85 6.28
N GLY A 39 5.83 -4.21 5.18
CA GLY A 39 6.24 -2.80 5.19
C GLY A 39 5.13 -1.85 5.64
N PHE A 40 3.89 -2.14 5.25
CA PHE A 40 2.71 -1.41 5.71
C PHE A 40 2.49 -1.57 7.21
N THR A 41 2.44 -2.81 7.71
CA THR A 41 2.21 -3.09 9.13
C THR A 41 3.34 -2.56 10.02
N GLY A 42 4.59 -2.61 9.58
CA GLY A 42 5.73 -2.00 10.27
C GLY A 42 5.58 -0.47 10.41
N THR A 43 5.13 0.19 9.34
CA THR A 43 4.83 1.63 9.36
C THR A 43 3.67 1.95 10.30
N LEU A 44 2.62 1.11 10.33
CA LEU A 44 1.47 1.30 11.20
C LEU A 44 1.79 1.08 12.69
N LYS A 45 2.60 0.06 13.02
CA LYS A 45 3.07 -0.20 14.39
C LYS A 45 3.84 1.00 14.94
N SER A 46 4.65 1.65 14.10
CA SER A 46 5.37 2.88 14.49
C SER A 46 4.45 4.06 14.83
N ARG A 47 3.19 4.04 14.38
CA ARG A 47 2.21 5.12 14.59
C ARG A 47 1.16 4.85 15.67
N GLN A 48 1.22 3.73 16.42
CA GLN A 48 0.25 3.35 17.45
C GLN A 48 -1.24 3.39 17.02
N SER A 49 -1.54 3.40 15.71
CA SER A 49 -2.88 3.56 15.15
C SER A 49 -3.38 2.32 14.40
N PHE A 50 -2.87 1.14 14.78
CA PHE A 50 -3.07 -0.14 14.09
C PHE A 50 -4.55 -0.55 13.99
N ASN A 51 -5.33 -0.34 15.06
CA ASN A 51 -6.71 -0.82 15.14
C ASN A 51 -7.69 -0.05 14.24
N HIS A 52 -7.52 1.27 14.05
CA HIS A 52 -8.45 2.08 13.24
C HIS A 52 -8.19 1.95 11.73
N ILE A 53 -6.93 1.70 11.33
CA ILE A 53 -6.54 1.64 9.92
C ILE A 53 -6.81 0.25 9.32
N CYS A 54 -6.59 -0.85 10.07
CA CYS A 54 -6.92 -2.19 9.62
C CYS A 54 -8.40 -2.33 9.23
N THR A 55 -9.32 -1.67 9.95
CA THR A 55 -10.75 -1.72 9.63
C THR A 55 -11.08 -0.98 8.32
N SER A 56 -10.48 0.18 8.07
CA SER A 56 -10.71 0.94 6.82
C SER A 56 -10.05 0.31 5.60
N VAL A 57 -8.87 -0.30 5.75
CA VAL A 57 -8.18 -0.99 4.64
C VAL A 57 -8.89 -2.29 4.30
N MET A 58 -9.27 -3.11 5.30
CA MET A 58 -10.05 -4.33 5.03
C MET A 58 -11.40 -4.01 4.39
N LYS A 59 -12.09 -2.95 4.82
CA LYS A 59 -13.36 -2.50 4.19
C LYS A 59 -13.18 -2.02 2.75
N ASN A 60 -12.12 -1.28 2.45
CA ASN A 60 -11.88 -0.83 1.07
C ASN A 60 -11.43 -1.95 0.13
N ILE A 61 -10.60 -2.89 0.61
CA ILE A 61 -10.18 -4.05 -0.20
C ILE A 61 -11.36 -4.99 -0.48
N SER A 62 -12.23 -5.21 0.50
CA SER A 62 -13.45 -6.00 0.29
C SER A 62 -14.45 -5.32 -0.65
N HIS A 63 -14.59 -3.99 -0.61
CA HIS A 63 -15.38 -3.26 -1.60
C HIS A 63 -14.80 -3.38 -3.02
N PHE A 64 -13.48 -3.26 -3.16
CA PHE A 64 -12.81 -3.40 -4.45
C PHE A 64 -12.96 -4.81 -5.06
N PHE A 65 -13.01 -5.85 -4.21
CA PHE A 65 -13.28 -7.22 -4.65
C PHE A 65 -14.75 -7.47 -5.00
N LEU A 66 -15.71 -6.78 -4.36
CA LEU A 66 -17.13 -6.92 -4.67
C LEU A 66 -17.54 -6.21 -5.97
N GLU A 67 -16.90 -5.11 -6.34
CA GLU A 67 -17.21 -4.41 -7.59
C GLU A 67 -16.59 -5.07 -8.85
N MET A 68 -15.74 -6.08 -8.68
CA MET A 68 -15.12 -6.83 -9.78
C MET A 68 -15.76 -8.21 -10.04
N CYS A 69 -16.86 -8.55 -9.38
CA CYS A 69 -17.74 -9.69 -9.69
C CYS A 69 -19.10 -9.20 -10.18
#